data_AF-A0A7X9KQB3-F1
#
_entry.id   AF-A0A7X9KQB3-F1
#
_cell.length_a   1.000
_cell.length_b   1.000
_cell.length_c   1.000
_cell.angle_alpha   90.00
_cell.angle_beta   90.00
_cell.angle_gamma   90.00
#
_symmetry.space_group_name_H-M   'P 1'
#
loop_
_entity.id
_entity.type
_entity.pdbx_description
1 polymer ?
#
loop_
_entity_poly.entity_id
_entity_poly.type
_entity_poly.pdbx_seq_one_letter_code
_entity_poly.pdbx_strand_id
1 'polypeptide(L)'
;MKKIFLLVNLCFAVCFNRQQKLFAQNSTRIRISLLTCSPGEELYASFGHSALRVIDSNAVTDIIYNYGTFDFDDPAFYSKFVRGKLFYALSIERPEDFLYSYHAENRSVTEQVLDIAQPEALAIKHFLAENIKEEKRWYKYD
;
A
#
# COMPACT_ATOMS: atom_id res chain seq x y z
N MET A 1 23.36 -45.15 41.05
CA MET A 1 23.04 -45.19 39.60
C MET A 1 21.62 -44.71 39.27
N LYS A 2 20.57 -45.07 40.02
CA LYS A 2 19.18 -44.59 39.77
C LYS A 2 18.94 -43.07 39.99
N LYS A 3 19.73 -42.41 40.85
CA LYS A 3 19.59 -40.96 41.13
C LYS A 3 20.10 -40.05 40.00
N ILE A 4 21.05 -40.51 39.19
CA ILE A 4 21.60 -39.77 38.05
C ILE A 4 20.61 -39.76 36.87
N PHE A 5 19.85 -40.84 36.69
CA PHE A 5 18.81 -40.93 35.66
C PHE A 5 17.62 -39.98 35.92
N LEU A 6 17.38 -39.64 37.20
CA LEU A 6 16.33 -38.69 37.60
C LEU A 6 16.72 -37.23 37.29
N LEU A 7 18.01 -36.88 37.44
CA LEU A 7 18.50 -35.53 37.13
C LEU A 7 18.55 -35.24 35.63
N VAL A 8 18.86 -36.25 34.80
CA VAL A 8 18.89 -36.09 33.33
C VAL A 8 17.49 -35.90 32.74
N ASN A 9 16.47 -36.55 33.32
CA ASN A 9 15.07 -36.37 32.90
C ASN A 9 14.50 -35.00 33.29
N LEU A 10 14.97 -34.41 34.40
CA LEU A 10 14.52 -33.08 34.84
C LEU A 10 15.07 -31.96 33.93
N CYS A 11 16.30 -32.11 33.40
CA CYS A 11 16.87 -31.14 32.46
C CYS A 11 16.18 -31.17 31.08
N PHE A 12 15.65 -32.31 30.65
CA PHE A 12 14.97 -32.41 29.34
C PHE A 12 13.60 -31.73 29.32
N ALA A 13 12.92 -31.62 30.47
CA ALA A 13 11.63 -30.94 30.59
C ALA A 13 11.75 -29.41 30.52
N VAL A 14 12.90 -28.84 30.92
CA VAL A 14 13.11 -27.37 30.92
C VAL A 14 13.37 -26.83 29.50
N CYS A 15 13.97 -27.63 28.61
CA CYS A 15 14.24 -27.23 27.23
C CYS A 15 13.00 -27.29 26.30
N PHE A 16 11.88 -27.86 26.76
CA PHE A 16 10.64 -27.97 25.97
C PHE A 16 9.63 -26.85 26.23
N ASN A 17 10.01 -25.80 26.95
CA ASN A 17 9.29 -24.52 26.93
C ASN A 17 9.56 -23.83 25.58
N ARG A 18 8.98 -24.41 24.52
CA ARG A 18 8.70 -23.73 23.25
C ARG A 18 8.04 -22.42 23.62
N GLN A 19 8.68 -21.32 23.27
CA GLN A 19 8.07 -20.01 23.26
C GLN A 19 6.78 -20.11 22.43
N GLN A 20 5.64 -20.24 23.11
CA GLN A 20 4.39 -19.83 22.52
C GLN A 20 4.50 -18.31 22.40
N LYS A 21 4.96 -17.83 21.24
CA LYS A 21 4.66 -16.45 20.84
C LYS A 21 3.15 -16.38 20.81
N LEU A 22 2.56 -15.87 21.89
CA LEU A 22 1.22 -15.33 21.90
C LEU A 22 1.22 -14.25 20.81
N PHE A 23 0.75 -14.61 19.62
CA PHE A 23 0.28 -13.62 18.68
C PHE A 23 -0.92 -13.00 19.36
N ALA A 24 -0.69 -11.90 20.06
CA ALA A 24 -1.75 -10.99 20.43
C ALA A 24 -2.54 -10.75 19.15
N GLN A 25 -3.79 -11.19 19.15
CA GLN A 25 -4.74 -10.94 18.09
C GLN A 25 -4.99 -9.43 18.10
N ASN A 26 -4.07 -8.67 17.51
CA ASN A 26 -4.30 -7.29 17.14
C ASN A 26 -5.49 -7.34 16.20
N SER A 27 -6.67 -7.05 16.74
CA SER A 27 -7.93 -6.87 16.01
C SER A 27 -7.85 -5.70 15.02
N THR A 28 -6.74 -4.99 15.06
CA THR A 28 -6.33 -3.88 14.24
C THR A 28 -5.63 -4.38 12.98
N ARG A 29 -6.24 -4.20 11.81
CA ARG A 29 -5.68 -4.70 10.55
C ARG A 29 -5.58 -3.59 9.53
N ILE A 30 -4.34 -3.29 9.12
CA ILE A 30 -4.10 -2.52 7.91
C ILE A 30 -4.37 -3.46 6.74
N ARG A 31 -5.27 -3.05 5.85
CA ARG A 31 -5.56 -3.73 4.58
C ARG A 31 -5.00 -2.89 3.46
N ILE A 32 -4.16 -3.51 2.64
CA ILE A 32 -3.59 -2.89 1.44
C ILE A 32 -4.16 -3.62 0.24
N SER A 33 -4.69 -2.85 -0.71
CA SER A 33 -5.17 -3.37 -1.98
C SER A 33 -4.50 -2.65 -3.14
N LEU A 34 -4.23 -3.38 -4.21
CA LEU A 34 -3.91 -2.82 -5.51
C LEU A 34 -5.22 -2.56 -6.26
N LEU A 35 -5.43 -1.31 -6.66
CA LEU A 35 -6.49 -0.93 -7.59
C LEU A 35 -5.90 -0.91 -9.00
N THR A 36 -6.55 -1.56 -9.94
CA THR A 36 -6.20 -1.54 -11.37
C THR A 36 -7.35 -0.94 -12.14
N CYS A 37 -7.05 0.11 -12.89
CA CYS A 37 -8.04 0.88 -13.64
C CYS A 37 -7.85 0.64 -15.14
N SER A 38 -8.93 0.42 -15.87
CA SER A 38 -8.86 0.18 -17.31
C SER A 38 -8.31 1.40 -18.07
N PRO A 39 -7.76 1.19 -19.28
CA PRO A 39 -7.44 2.29 -20.21
C PRO A 39 -8.60 3.27 -20.40
N GLY A 40 -8.25 4.52 -20.72
CA GLY A 40 -9.19 5.58 -21.13
C GLY A 40 -8.82 6.17 -22.49
N GLU A 41 -9.68 7.04 -23.00
CA GLU A 41 -9.53 7.70 -24.32
C GLU A 41 -8.41 8.75 -24.35
N GLU A 42 -8.16 9.41 -23.22
CA GLU A 42 -7.12 10.42 -23.12
C GLU A 42 -5.72 9.79 -23.20
N LEU A 43 -4.79 10.48 -23.87
CA LEU A 43 -3.43 9.97 -24.10
C LEU A 43 -2.70 9.60 -22.79
N TYR A 44 -2.92 10.36 -21.72
CA TYR A 44 -2.31 10.07 -20.42
C TYR A 44 -2.92 8.85 -19.73
N ALA A 45 -4.11 8.41 -20.15
CA ALA A 45 -4.86 7.30 -19.59
C ALA A 45 -4.86 6.05 -20.48
N SER A 46 -4.19 6.08 -21.64
CA SER A 46 -4.25 5.03 -22.66
C SER A 46 -3.73 3.66 -22.19
N PHE A 47 -2.97 3.62 -21.09
CA PHE A 47 -2.44 2.39 -20.50
C PHE A 47 -3.15 2.00 -19.19
N GLY A 48 -4.20 2.72 -18.81
CA GLY A 48 -4.86 2.55 -17.52
C GLY A 48 -4.10 3.22 -16.39
N HIS A 49 -4.40 2.82 -15.16
CA HIS A 49 -3.76 3.36 -13.95
C HIS A 49 -3.71 2.30 -12.86
N SER A 50 -2.76 2.44 -11.93
CA SER A 50 -2.70 1.62 -10.72
C SER A 50 -2.55 2.50 -9.49
N ALA A 51 -3.25 2.13 -8.41
CA ALA A 51 -3.23 2.86 -7.16
C ALA A 51 -3.19 1.90 -5.96
N LEU A 52 -2.70 2.35 -4.81
CA LEU A 52 -2.76 1.59 -3.57
C LEU A 52 -3.87 2.12 -2.68
N ARG A 53 -4.82 1.27 -2.31
CA ARG A 53 -5.82 1.58 -1.28
C ARG A 53 -5.32 1.07 0.07
N VAL A 54 -5.30 1.95 1.06
CA VAL A 54 -4.91 1.63 2.44
C VAL A 54 -6.09 1.90 3.36
N ILE A 55 -6.61 0.82 3.95
CA ILE A 55 -7.60 0.91 5.02
C ILE A 55 -6.93 0.59 6.34
N ASP A 56 -7.08 1.49 7.30
CA ASP A 56 -6.62 1.29 8.68
C ASP A 56 -7.81 1.38 9.63
N SER A 57 -8.16 0.24 10.23
CA SER A 57 -9.27 0.14 11.18
C SER A 57 -9.02 0.91 12.49
N ASN A 58 -7.77 1.20 12.85
CA ASN A 58 -7.44 1.94 14.07
C ASN A 58 -7.60 3.44 13.90
N ALA A 59 -7.09 3.93 12.77
CA ALA A 59 -7.18 5.34 12.43
C ALA A 59 -8.55 5.70 11.84
N VAL A 60 -9.37 4.69 11.49
CA VAL A 60 -10.65 4.84 10.79
C VAL A 60 -10.44 5.61 9.49
N THR A 61 -9.41 5.22 8.73
CA THR A 61 -9.04 5.84 7.46
C THR A 61 -9.16 4.86 6.31
N ASP A 62 -9.58 5.38 5.15
CA ASP A 62 -9.60 4.69 3.86
C ASP A 62 -9.08 5.67 2.82
N ILE A 63 -7.86 5.43 2.34
CA ILE A 63 -7.11 6.39 1.52
C ILE A 63 -6.57 5.67 0.30
N ILE A 64 -6.77 6.25 -0.88
CA ILE A 64 -6.13 5.81 -2.11
C ILE A 64 -4.89 6.67 -2.35
N TYR A 65 -3.76 6.03 -2.60
CA TYR A 65 -2.48 6.62 -2.94
C TYR A 65 -2.19 6.41 -4.43
N ASN A 66 -2.01 7.51 -5.15
CA ASN A 66 -1.82 7.56 -6.59
C ASN A 66 -0.40 8.04 -6.92
N TYR A 67 0.47 7.12 -7.35
CA TYR A 67 1.73 7.48 -7.99
C TYR A 67 1.49 7.78 -9.47
N GLY A 68 2.11 8.82 -10.01
CA GLY A 68 2.07 9.15 -11.42
C GLY A 68 1.03 10.21 -11.77
N THR A 69 0.45 10.87 -10.76
CA THR A 69 -0.41 12.03 -10.99
C THR A 69 0.41 13.24 -11.39
N PHE A 70 -0.21 14.23 -12.00
CA PHE A 70 0.47 15.40 -12.56
C PHE A 70 -0.47 16.61 -12.49
N ASP A 71 0.12 17.79 -12.66
CA ASP A 71 -0.62 19.04 -12.76
C ASP A 71 -1.12 19.23 -14.20
N PHE A 72 -2.43 19.25 -14.38
CA PHE A 72 -3.07 19.48 -15.68
C PHE A 72 -2.93 20.94 -16.15
N ASP A 73 -2.66 21.88 -15.24
CA ASP A 73 -2.47 23.29 -15.55
C ASP A 73 -1.02 23.60 -16.00
N ASP A 74 -0.14 22.58 -16.07
CA ASP A 74 1.23 22.75 -16.52
C ASP A 74 1.30 23.30 -17.98
N PRO A 75 2.01 24.43 -18.20
CA PRO A 75 2.20 24.95 -19.55
C PRO A 75 2.96 23.96 -20.43
N ALA A 76 2.32 23.56 -21.53
CA ALA A 76 2.79 22.55 -22.48
C ALA A 76 2.78 21.10 -21.93
N PHE A 77 1.81 20.78 -21.06
CA PHE A 77 1.51 19.44 -20.53
C PHE A 77 1.79 18.31 -21.54
N TYR A 78 1.03 18.24 -22.64
CA TYR A 78 1.17 17.14 -23.61
C TYR A 78 2.57 17.04 -24.23
N SER A 79 3.23 18.19 -24.48
CA SER A 79 4.60 18.19 -25.02
C SER A 79 5.61 17.65 -24.00
N LYS A 80 5.44 17.97 -22.71
CA LYS A 80 6.30 17.42 -21.65
C LYS A 80 5.98 15.95 -21.40
N PHE A 81 4.70 15.56 -21.43
CA PHE A 81 4.22 14.19 -21.24
C PHE A 81 4.89 13.24 -22.23
N VAL A 82 4.73 13.49 -23.53
CA VAL A 82 5.29 12.62 -24.59
C VAL A 82 6.81 12.56 -24.62
N ARG A 83 7.49 13.53 -23.98
CA ARG A 83 8.96 13.58 -23.86
C ARG A 83 9.48 13.01 -22.54
N GLY A 84 8.60 12.53 -21.66
CA GLY A 84 8.99 12.05 -20.33
C GLY A 84 9.53 13.16 -19.41
N LYS A 85 9.14 14.43 -19.64
CA LYS A 85 9.68 15.60 -18.92
C LYS A 85 8.75 16.17 -17.85
N LEU A 86 7.60 15.55 -17.61
CA LEU A 86 6.69 15.99 -16.57
C LEU A 86 7.26 15.73 -15.18
N PHE A 87 6.93 16.63 -14.26
CA PHE A 87 6.98 16.33 -12.84
C PHE A 87 5.70 15.57 -12.48
N TYR A 88 5.89 14.43 -11.84
CA TYR A 88 4.83 13.60 -11.32
C TYR A 88 4.76 13.75 -9.80
N ALA A 89 3.60 13.43 -9.25
CA ALA A 89 3.33 13.47 -7.84
C ALA A 89 2.76 12.14 -7.36
N LEU A 90 3.12 11.79 -6.13
CA LEU A 90 2.24 11.05 -5.25
C LEU A 90 1.10 11.98 -4.81
N SER A 91 -0.13 11.55 -5.01
CA SER A 91 -1.34 12.21 -4.49
C SER A 91 -2.21 11.23 -3.72
N ILE A 92 -3.15 11.75 -2.95
CA ILE A 92 -4.14 10.96 -2.22
C ILE A 92 -5.55 11.36 -2.63
N GLU A 93 -6.45 10.39 -2.59
CA GLU A 93 -7.86 10.59 -2.91
C GLU A 93 -8.76 9.75 -2.00
N ARG A 94 -9.99 10.22 -1.83
CA ARG A 94 -11.04 9.46 -1.17
C ARG A 94 -11.56 8.36 -2.11
N PRO A 95 -11.88 7.15 -1.61
CA PRO A 95 -12.39 6.07 -2.43
C PRO A 95 -13.64 6.44 -3.23
N GLU A 96 -14.55 7.23 -2.66
CA GLU A 96 -15.77 7.69 -3.32
C GLU A 96 -15.48 8.53 -4.57
N ASP A 97 -14.56 9.49 -4.47
CA ASP A 97 -14.20 10.40 -5.55
C ASP A 97 -13.43 9.64 -6.66
N PHE A 98 -12.50 8.79 -6.24
CA PHE A 98 -11.74 7.93 -7.15
C PHE A 98 -12.68 7.03 -7.95
N LEU A 99 -13.56 6.27 -7.30
CA LEU A 99 -14.46 5.35 -8.00
C LEU A 99 -15.46 6.09 -8.90
N TYR A 100 -15.94 7.26 -8.46
CA TYR A 100 -16.84 8.08 -9.25
C TYR A 100 -16.18 8.58 -10.55
N SER A 101 -14.94 9.04 -10.51
CA SER A 101 -14.24 9.55 -11.71
C SER A 101 -14.09 8.48 -12.79
N TYR A 102 -13.62 7.28 -12.44
CA TYR A 102 -13.54 6.17 -13.41
C TYR A 102 -14.91 5.75 -13.93
N HIS A 103 -15.93 5.70 -13.06
CA HIS A 103 -17.28 5.39 -13.51
C HIS A 103 -17.80 6.44 -14.51
N ALA A 104 -17.58 7.73 -14.25
CA ALA A 104 -17.99 8.81 -15.14
C ALA A 104 -17.29 8.75 -16.51
N GLU A 105 -16.05 8.22 -16.55
CA GLU A 105 -15.28 7.97 -17.77
C GLU A 105 -15.63 6.65 -18.48
N ASN A 106 -16.62 5.88 -17.98
CA ASN A 106 -16.92 4.51 -18.45
C ASN A 106 -15.72 3.55 -18.34
N ARG A 107 -14.89 3.73 -17.32
CA ARG A 107 -13.72 2.90 -17.03
C ARG A 107 -13.98 1.99 -15.83
N SER A 108 -13.44 0.79 -15.87
CA SER A 108 -13.57 -0.18 -14.78
C SER A 108 -12.41 -0.08 -13.79
N VAL A 109 -12.71 -0.28 -12.51
CA VAL A 109 -11.71 -0.43 -11.44
C VAL A 109 -11.85 -1.82 -10.82
N THR A 110 -10.75 -2.57 -10.75
CA THR A 110 -10.70 -3.85 -10.03
C THR A 110 -9.81 -3.73 -8.80
N GLU A 111 -10.24 -4.29 -7.67
CA GLU A 111 -9.50 -4.30 -6.41
C GLU A 111 -8.92 -5.70 -6.13
N GLN A 112 -7.60 -5.77 -5.91
CA GLN A 112 -6.91 -6.96 -5.42
C GLN A 112 -6.39 -6.70 -4.01
N VAL A 113 -6.98 -7.35 -3.01
CA VAL A 113 -6.45 -7.35 -1.64
C VAL A 113 -5.14 -8.14 -1.62
N LEU A 114 -4.07 -7.51 -1.13
CA LEU A 114 -2.74 -8.12 -1.10
C LEU A 114 -2.58 -8.96 0.17
N ASP A 115 -1.99 -10.15 0.02
CA ASP A 115 -1.62 -11.00 1.15
C ASP A 115 -0.32 -10.50 1.79
N ILE A 116 -0.43 -9.52 2.67
CA ILE A 116 0.68 -8.82 3.32
C ILE A 116 0.57 -9.01 4.83
N ALA A 117 1.65 -9.45 5.46
CA ALA A 117 1.72 -9.55 6.90
C ALA A 117 1.68 -8.16 7.56
N GLN A 118 1.11 -8.08 8.77
CA GLN A 118 0.78 -6.80 9.40
C GLN A 118 1.99 -5.87 9.64
N PRO A 119 3.20 -6.36 10.02
CA PRO A 119 4.39 -5.51 10.11
C PRO A 119 4.75 -4.85 8.78
N GLU A 120 4.65 -5.58 7.68
CA GLU A 120 4.93 -5.10 6.32
C GLU A 120 3.86 -4.11 5.87
N ALA A 121 2.58 -4.38 6.16
CA ALA A 121 1.49 -3.45 5.86
C ALA A 121 1.66 -2.11 6.62
N LEU A 122 2.10 -2.16 7.88
CA LEU A 122 2.43 -0.98 8.66
C LEU A 122 3.62 -0.21 8.06
N ALA A 123 4.66 -0.92 7.62
CA ALA A 123 5.82 -0.31 6.95
C ALA A 123 5.42 0.39 5.64
N ILE A 124 4.57 -0.23 4.82
CA ILE A 124 4.05 0.38 3.59
C ILE A 124 3.21 1.63 3.92
N LYS A 125 2.31 1.55 4.89
CA LYS A 125 1.52 2.71 5.34
C LYS A 125 2.44 3.88 5.75
N HIS A 126 3.47 3.60 6.55
CA HIS A 126 4.42 4.62 7.00
C HIS A 126 5.22 5.20 5.82
N PHE A 127 5.65 4.35 4.90
CA PHE A 127 6.32 4.80 3.68
C PHE A 127 5.45 5.75 2.87
N LEU A 128 4.19 5.40 2.62
CA LEU A 128 3.25 6.24 1.89
C LEU A 128 2.96 7.57 2.61
N ALA A 129 2.77 7.53 3.93
CA ALA A 129 2.56 8.72 4.75
C ALA A 129 3.80 9.65 4.78
N GLU A 130 5.01 9.09 4.65
CA GLU A 130 6.22 9.89 4.54
C GLU A 130 6.37 10.51 3.15
N ASN A 131 6.08 9.75 2.09
CA ASN A 131 6.28 10.19 0.72
C ASN A 131 5.22 11.19 0.25
N ILE A 132 4.04 11.26 0.88
CA ILE A 132 3.01 12.24 0.51
C ILE A 132 3.35 13.66 0.97
N LYS A 133 4.35 13.84 1.84
CA LYS A 133 4.81 15.17 2.26
C LYS A 133 5.28 15.97 1.06
N GLU A 134 5.05 17.28 1.11
CA GLU A 134 5.26 18.18 -0.03
C GLU A 134 6.70 18.11 -0.56
N GLU A 135 7.68 17.97 0.32
CA GLU A 135 9.10 17.87 -0.03
C GLU A 135 9.52 16.51 -0.63
N LYS A 136 8.63 15.51 -0.64
CA LYS A 136 8.92 14.13 -1.08
C LYS A 136 8.00 13.62 -2.19
N ARG A 137 6.82 14.20 -2.33
CA ARG A 137 5.80 13.69 -3.23
C ARG A 137 6.13 13.86 -4.71
N TRP A 138 6.98 14.81 -5.06
CA TRP A 138 7.31 15.18 -6.44
C TRP A 138 8.52 14.42 -6.97
N TYR A 139 8.42 13.86 -8.17
CA TYR A 139 9.49 13.10 -8.82
C TYR A 139 9.40 13.17 -10.35
N LYS A 140 10.43 12.67 -11.04
CA LYS A 140 10.45 12.49 -12.50
C LYS A 140 10.58 11.01 -12.82
N TYR A 141 10.06 10.60 -13.97
CA TYR A 141 10.53 9.35 -14.58
C TYR A 141 11.90 9.62 -15.21
N ASP A 142 12.87 8.80 -14.85
CA ASP A 142 14.25 8.78 -15.31
C ASP A 142 14.43 8.08 -16.67
#